data_AF-D9UJ33-F1
#
_entry.id   AF-D9UJ33-F1
#
_cell.length_a   1.000
_cell.length_b   1.000
_cell.length_c   1.000
_cell.angle_alpha   90.00
_cell.angle_beta   90.00
_cell.angle_gamma   90.00
#
_symmetry.space_group_name_H-M   'P 1'
#
loop_
_entity.id
_entity.type
_entity.pdbx_description
1 polymer ?
#
loop_
_entity_poly.entity_id
_entity_poly.type
_entity_poly.pdbx_seq_one_letter_code
_entity_poly.pdbx_strand_id
1 'polypeptide(L)' 'MGRLVERARKAGELREDVTVSDILLVIATAAPALPDPEQQAAASTRLLDILLEGLRSRPLE' A
#
# COMPACT_ATOMS: atom_id res chain seq x y z
N MET A 1 -2.97 12.87 -2.02
CA MET A 1 -3.11 11.43 -2.28
C MET A 1 -3.57 11.11 -3.70
N GLY A 2 -4.73 11.59 -4.18
CA GLY A 2 -5.24 11.25 -5.53
C GLY A 2 -4.26 11.39 -6.70
N ARG A 3 -3.45 12.47 -6.75
CA ARG A 3 -2.43 12.69 -7.81
C ARG A 3 -1.24 11.72 -7.79
N LEU A 4 -0.97 11.04 -6.68
CA LEU A 4 0.11 10.04 -6.56
C LEU A 4 -0.37 8.69 -7.10
N VAL A 5 -1.58 8.29 -6.71
CA VAL A 5 -2.27 7.10 -7.21
C VAL A 5 -2.48 7.18 -8.71
N GLU A 6 -2.97 8.33 -9.22
CA GLU A 6 -3.20 8.52 -10.65
C GLU A 6 -1.92 8.43 -11.49
N ARG A 7 -0.77 8.87 -10.94
CA ARG A 7 0.53 8.75 -11.62
C ARG A 7 1.03 7.32 -11.64
N ALA A 8 0.95 6.61 -10.52
CA ALA A 8 1.37 5.21 -10.45
C ALA A 8 0.50 4.31 -11.35
N ARG A 9 -0.81 4.61 -11.46
CA ARG A 9 -1.72 3.95 -12.39
C ARG A 9 -1.35 4.22 -13.86
N LYS A 10 -1.10 5.48 -14.23
CA LYS A 10 -0.64 5.84 -15.59
C LYS A 10 0.74 5.25 -15.93
N ALA A 11 1.57 4.97 -14.94
CA ALA A 11 2.87 4.31 -15.09
C ALA A 11 2.76 2.77 -15.16
N GLY A 12 1.57 2.19 -15.00
CA GLY A 12 1.36 0.74 -14.97
C GLY A 12 1.84 0.07 -13.67
N GLU A 13 2.23 0.84 -12.66
CA GLU A 13 2.75 0.35 -11.38
C GLU A 13 1.64 -0.07 -10.40
N LEU A 14 0.39 0.30 -10.67
CA LEU A 14 -0.80 -0.11 -9.91
C LEU A 14 -1.69 -1.00 -10.77
N ARG A 15 -2.18 -2.11 -10.20
CA ARG A 15 -3.21 -2.92 -10.85
C ARG A 15 -4.48 -2.11 -11.13
N GLU A 16 -5.14 -2.43 -12.23
CA GLU A 16 -6.29 -1.67 -12.71
C GLU A 16 -7.52 -1.76 -11.79
N ASP A 17 -7.63 -2.82 -11.00
CA ASP A 17 -8.75 -3.12 -10.09
C ASP A 17 -8.66 -2.41 -8.73
N VAL A 18 -7.55 -1.74 -8.42
CA VAL A 18 -7.32 -1.08 -7.11
C VAL A 18 -7.94 0.31 -7.05
N THR A 19 -8.85 0.57 -6.11
CA THR A 19 -9.39 1.92 -5.92
C THR A 19 -8.59 2.76 -4.92
N VAL A 20 -8.73 4.09 -4.99
CA VAL A 20 -8.18 5.01 -3.98
C VAL A 20 -8.72 4.71 -2.58
N SER A 21 -9.97 4.24 -2.48
CA SER A 21 -10.60 3.86 -1.21
C SER A 21 -9.95 2.63 -0.59
N ASP A 22 -9.56 1.63 -1.41
CA ASP A 22 -8.88 0.44 -0.91
C ASP A 22 -7.50 0.79 -0.34
N ILE A 23 -6.77 1.68 -1.00
CA ILE A 23 -5.47 2.19 -0.52
C ILE A 23 -5.63 2.96 0.81
N LEU A 24 -6.65 3.80 0.92
CA LEU A 24 -6.90 4.56 2.15
C LEU A 24 -7.36 3.66 3.31
N LEU A 25 -8.20 2.67 3.03
CA LEU A 25 -8.65 1.68 4.01
C LEU A 25 -7.47 0.89 4.56
N VAL A 26 -6.59 0.43 3.68
CA VAL A 26 -5.36 -0.27 4.04
C VAL A 26 -4.47 0.60 4.95
N ILE A 27 -4.21 1.86 4.59
CA ILE A 27 -3.38 2.76 5.41
C ILE A 27 -4.02 2.98 6.79
N ALA A 28 -5.34 3.15 6.84
CA ALA A 28 -6.05 3.39 8.08
C ALA A 28 -6.12 2.17 9.00
N THR A 29 -6.05 0.96 8.45
CA THR A 29 -6.21 -0.31 9.18
C THR A 29 -4.88 -1.01 9.50
N ALA A 30 -3.80 -0.67 8.79
CA ALA A 30 -2.55 -1.45 8.81
C ALA A 30 -1.73 -1.38 10.10
N ALA A 31 -2.03 -0.51 11.06
CA ALA A 31 -1.23 -0.45 12.30
C ALA A 31 -2.03 -0.94 13.51
N PRO A 32 -1.92 -2.22 13.90
CA PRO A 32 -2.17 -2.57 15.29
C PRO A 32 -1.22 -1.75 16.16
N ALA A 33 -1.76 -1.02 17.15
CA ALA A 33 -0.95 -0.26 18.09
C ALA A 33 -0.10 -1.24 18.91
N LEU A 34 1.21 -1.25 18.66
CA LEU A 34 2.16 -2.03 19.44
C LEU A 34 2.67 -1.15 20.60
N PRO A 35 2.89 -1.71 21.79
CA PRO A 35 3.34 -0.94 22.94
C PRO A 35 4.76 -0.37 22.77
N ASP A 36 5.56 -0.97 21.88
CA ASP A 36 6.92 -0.55 21.57
C ASP A 36 6.95 0.21 20.22
N PRO A 37 7.36 1.49 20.21
CA PRO A 37 7.42 2.30 19.00
C PRO A 37 8.41 1.77 17.95
N GLU A 38 9.49 1.10 18.32
CA GLU A 38 10.41 0.48 17.33
C GLU A 38 9.74 -0.71 16.65
N GLN A 39 9.05 -1.56 17.42
CA GLN A 39 8.31 -2.68 16.87
C GLN A 39 7.14 -2.20 15.99
N GLN A 40 6.49 -1.10 16.39
CA GLN A 40 5.44 -0.48 15.58
C GLN A 40 5.98 0.05 14.26
N ALA A 41 7.13 0.72 14.26
CA ALA A 41 7.77 1.22 13.05
C ALA A 41 8.21 0.08 12.12
N ALA A 42 8.81 -0.98 12.67
CA ALA A 42 9.23 -2.15 11.91
C ALA A 42 8.03 -2.91 11.32
N ALA A 43 6.97 -3.12 12.10
CA ALA A 43 5.75 -3.77 11.66
C ALA A 43 5.03 -2.95 10.57
N SER A 44 4.90 -1.63 10.76
CA SER A 44 4.26 -0.73 9.79
C SER A 44 5.01 -0.69 8.47
N THR A 45 6.35 -0.66 8.52
CA THR A 45 7.20 -0.71 7.33
C THR A 45 6.99 -2.01 6.57
N ARG A 46 6.99 -3.15 7.26
CA ARG A 46 6.80 -4.47 6.65
C ARG A 46 5.40 -4.65 6.07
N LEU A 47 4.37 -4.13 6.74
CA LEU A 47 3.00 -4.09 6.21
C LEU A 47 2.93 -3.23 4.95
N LEU A 48 3.50 -2.03 4.98
CA LEU A 48 3.54 -1.14 3.82
C LEU A 48 4.20 -1.82 2.61
N ASP A 49 5.32 -2.51 2.80
CA ASP A 49 5.99 -3.25 1.73
C ASP A 49 5.11 -4.35 1.12
N ILE A 50 4.41 -5.13 1.95
CA ILE A 50 3.48 -6.18 1.50
C ILE A 50 2.33 -5.58 0.69
N LEU A 51 1.79 -4.45 1.16
CA LEU A 51 0.68 -3.76 0.50
C LEU A 51 1.13 -3.19 -0.84
N LEU A 52 2.27 -2.50 -0.88
CA LEU A 52 2.85 -2.01 -2.13
C LEU A 52 3.15 -3.14 -3.11
N GLU A 53 3.63 -4.29 -2.62
CA GLU A 53 3.84 -5.49 -3.43
C GLU A 53 2.53 -6.05 -3.99
N GLY A 54 1.47 -6.11 -3.18
CA GLY A 54 0.14 -6.55 -3.62
C GLY A 54 -0.48 -5.61 -4.69
N LEU A 55 -0.15 -4.32 -4.61
CA LEU A 55 -0.61 -3.29 -5.53
C LEU A 55 0.14 -3.27 -6.86
N ARG A 56 1.35 -3.86 -6.93
CA ARG A 56 2.13 -3.93 -8.16
C ARG A 56 1.40 -4.77 -9.23
N SER A 57 1.36 -4.22 -10.44
CA SER A 57 0.97 -4.99 -11.63
C SER A 57 1.99 -6.09 -11.88
N ARG A 58 1.51 -7.34 -11.94
CA ARG A 58 2.35 -8.43 -12.44
C ARG A 58 2.32 -8.39 -13.96
N PRO A 59 3.48 -8.45 -14.65
CA PRO A 59 3.48 -8.71 -16.08
C PRO A 59 2.80 -10.06 -16.30
N LEU A 60 1.85 -10.12 -17.24
CA LEU A 60 1.30 -11.37 -17.73
C LEU A 60 2.42 -12.05 -18.54
N GLU A 61 3.02 -13.11 -17.99
CA GLU A 61 3.82 -14.06 -18.78
C GLU A 61 2.96 -14.83 -19.77
#